data_AF-A0A971TQ15-F1
#
_entry.id   AF-A0A971TQ15-F1
#
_cell.length_a   1.000
_cell.length_b   1.000
_cell.length_c   1.000
_cell.angle_alpha   90.00
_cell.angle_beta   90.00
_cell.angle_gamma   90.00
#
_symmetry.space_group_name_H-M   'P 1'
#
loop_
_entity.id
_entity.type
_entity.pdbx_description
1 polymer ?
#
loop_
_entity_poly.entity_id
_entity_poly.type
_entity_poly.pdbx_seq_one_letter_code
_entity_poly.pdbx_strand_id
1 'polypeptide(L)'
;MTTEQPTSGEGVTGAGVDAIVALLTGQRDIYSELLALGRSQRALITGNEPERLLALLAQRQQLIDRLEMLAARLKPYQQDWAGWRSAMSDERGEQVDRLVTEVNALLGQILAMDTEDSQLLAARKSATGDAMQTLKTGRRAGAAYAVAAYSQVSGTDWADA
;
A
#
# COMPACT_ATOMS: atom_id res chain seq x y z
N MET A 1 -32.45 -4.11 56.03
CA MET A 1 -31.61 -3.15 55.28
C MET A 1 -30.26 -3.80 55.09
N THR A 2 -30.11 -4.52 53.98
CA THR A 2 -28.85 -5.19 53.61
C THR A 2 -28.28 -4.39 52.45
N THR A 3 -27.11 -3.82 52.67
CA THR A 3 -26.39 -2.97 51.72
C THR A 3 -25.89 -3.82 50.55
N GLU A 4 -26.40 -3.58 49.35
CA GLU A 4 -25.82 -4.10 48.11
C GLU A 4 -24.47 -3.40 47.88
N GLN A 5 -23.37 -4.16 47.92
CA GLN A 5 -22.08 -3.69 47.42
C GLN A 5 -22.09 -3.78 45.89
N PRO A 6 -21.65 -2.74 45.16
CA PRO A 6 -21.54 -2.80 43.71
C PRO A 6 -20.37 -3.70 43.30
N THR A 7 -20.60 -4.54 42.29
CA THR A 7 -19.66 -5.43 41.62
C THR A 7 -18.58 -4.63 40.87
N SER A 8 -17.55 -4.16 41.58
CA SER A 8 -16.45 -3.35 40.99
C SER A 8 -15.62 -4.06 39.89
N GLY A 9 -15.85 -5.36 39.62
CA GLY A 9 -15.14 -6.14 38.60
C GLY A 9 -15.74 -6.10 37.20
N GLU A 10 -17.06 -5.84 37.05
CA GLU A 10 -17.72 -5.82 35.73
C GLU A 10 -17.40 -4.54 34.95
N GLY A 11 -17.27 -3.40 35.64
CA GLY A 11 -17.06 -2.10 34.98
C GLY A 11 -15.69 -1.91 34.33
N VAL A 12 -14.62 -2.43 34.95
CA VAL A 12 -13.24 -2.29 34.43
C VAL A 12 -13.02 -3.21 33.22
N THR A 13 -13.56 -4.43 33.28
CA THR A 13 -13.50 -5.40 32.18
C THR A 13 -14.32 -4.93 30.99
N GLY A 14 -15.55 -4.43 31.21
CA GLY A 14 -16.40 -3.89 30.15
C GLY A 14 -15.74 -2.72 29.39
N ALA A 15 -15.15 -1.77 30.10
CA ALA A 15 -14.43 -0.65 29.49
C ALA A 15 -13.21 -1.10 28.66
N GLY A 16 -12.51 -2.16 29.09
CA GLY A 16 -11.41 -2.75 28.34
C GLY A 16 -11.85 -3.46 27.06
N VAL A 17 -12.96 -4.20 27.11
CA VAL A 17 -13.56 -4.85 25.93
C VAL A 17 -14.03 -3.82 24.90
N ASP A 18 -14.68 -2.74 25.34
CA ASP A 18 -15.07 -1.66 24.43
C ASP A 18 -13.85 -0.97 23.79
N ALA A 19 -12.75 -0.84 24.52
CA ALA A 19 -11.49 -0.34 23.96
C ALA A 19 -10.92 -1.27 22.89
N ILE A 20 -10.93 -2.59 23.10
CA ILE A 20 -10.50 -3.59 22.09
C ILE A 20 -11.35 -3.46 20.82
N VAL A 21 -12.68 -3.40 20.96
CA VAL A 21 -13.60 -3.25 19.83
C VAL A 21 -13.33 -1.96 19.06
N ALA A 22 -13.13 -0.84 19.76
CA ALA A 22 -12.81 0.44 19.14
C ALA A 22 -11.47 0.42 18.39
N LEU A 23 -10.43 -0.19 18.98
CA LEU A 23 -9.10 -0.30 18.36
C LEU A 23 -9.14 -1.18 17.11
N LEU A 24 -9.78 -2.35 17.18
CA LEU A 24 -9.92 -3.25 16.03
C LEU A 24 -10.77 -2.65 14.92
N THR A 25 -11.84 -1.92 15.28
CA THR A 25 -12.65 -1.18 14.30
C THR A 25 -11.82 -0.10 13.61
N GLY A 26 -11.07 0.71 14.35
CA GLY A 26 -10.18 1.71 13.77
C GLY A 26 -9.12 1.10 12.85
N GLN A 27 -8.57 -0.06 13.21
CA GLN A 27 -7.61 -0.79 12.37
C GLN A 27 -8.26 -1.28 11.07
N ARG A 28 -9.46 -1.86 11.13
CA ARG A 28 -10.26 -2.31 9.98
C ARG A 28 -10.59 -1.16 9.03
N ASP A 29 -10.93 0.01 9.58
CA ASP A 29 -11.25 1.21 8.79
C ASP A 29 -10.02 1.73 8.04
N ILE A 30 -8.86 1.81 8.72
CA ILE A 30 -7.59 2.22 8.07
C ILE A 30 -7.19 1.23 6.97
N TYR A 31 -7.31 -0.07 7.20
CA TYR A 31 -7.04 -1.05 6.14
C TYR A 31 -7.99 -0.94 4.96
N SER A 32 -9.27 -0.65 5.21
CA SER A 32 -10.24 -0.41 4.14
C SER A 32 -9.86 0.82 3.30
N GLU A 33 -9.39 1.89 3.95
CA GLU A 33 -8.91 3.10 3.28
C GLU A 33 -7.63 2.85 2.48
N LEU A 34 -6.66 2.13 3.05
CA LEU A 34 -5.44 1.70 2.35
C LEU A 34 -5.75 0.85 1.11
N LEU A 35 -6.72 -0.06 1.21
CA LEU A 35 -7.17 -0.89 0.10
C LEU A 35 -7.78 -0.03 -1.03
N ALA A 36 -8.59 0.97 -0.68
CA ALA A 36 -9.16 1.91 -1.65
C ALA A 36 -8.09 2.78 -2.34
N LEU A 37 -7.09 3.24 -1.60
CA LEU A 37 -5.95 3.96 -2.16
C LEU A 37 -5.11 3.06 -3.08
N GLY A 38 -4.87 1.80 -2.72
CA GLY A 38 -4.16 0.86 -3.60
C GLY A 38 -4.85 0.63 -4.94
N ARG A 39 -6.17 0.50 -4.95
CA ARG A 39 -6.94 0.43 -6.22
C ARG A 39 -6.77 1.69 -7.08
N SER A 40 -6.74 2.86 -6.43
CA SER A 40 -6.52 4.14 -7.10
C SER A 40 -5.07 4.28 -7.63
N GLN A 41 -4.09 3.77 -6.88
CA GLN A 41 -2.68 3.75 -7.25
C GLN A 41 -2.46 3.00 -8.57
N ARG A 42 -3.09 1.84 -8.71
CA ARG A 42 -3.00 1.02 -9.92
C ARG A 42 -3.51 1.74 -11.18
N ALA A 43 -4.50 2.62 -11.04
CA ALA A 43 -5.00 3.47 -12.13
C ALA A 43 -4.06 4.64 -12.47
N LEU A 44 -3.25 5.12 -11.52
CA LEU A 44 -2.27 6.22 -11.72
C LEU A 44 -0.90 5.74 -12.25
N ILE A 45 -0.42 4.58 -11.78
CA ILE A 45 0.38 3.66 -12.61
C ILE A 45 -0.49 3.39 -13.87
N THR A 46 -0.08 2.94 -15.03
CA THR A 46 -0.93 2.99 -16.26
C THR A 46 -1.23 4.41 -16.79
N GLY A 47 -1.82 5.33 -16.01
CA GLY A 47 -2.21 6.68 -16.44
C GLY A 47 -1.08 7.69 -16.68
N ASN A 48 0.14 7.39 -16.22
CA ASN A 48 1.35 8.22 -16.42
C ASN A 48 1.30 9.59 -15.73
N GLU A 49 0.69 9.65 -14.53
CA GLU A 49 0.54 10.86 -13.71
C GLU A 49 1.39 10.79 -12.43
N PRO A 50 2.72 11.03 -12.51
CA PRO A 50 3.64 10.76 -11.40
C PRO A 50 3.41 11.66 -10.18
N GLU A 51 2.99 12.90 -10.36
CA GLU A 51 2.71 13.83 -9.25
C GLU A 51 1.51 13.36 -8.42
N ARG A 52 0.46 12.85 -9.10
CA ARG A 52 -0.71 12.28 -8.44
C ARG A 52 -0.38 10.98 -7.73
N LEU A 53 0.52 10.17 -8.30
CA LEU A 53 1.04 8.97 -7.64
C LEU A 53 1.81 9.31 -6.35
N LEU A 54 2.68 10.33 -6.37
CA LEU A 54 3.41 10.78 -5.18
C LEU A 54 2.47 11.30 -4.08
N ALA A 55 1.46 12.08 -4.44
CA ALA A 55 0.45 12.56 -3.49
C ALA A 55 -0.34 11.40 -2.86
N LEU A 56 -0.66 10.36 -3.63
CA LEU A 56 -1.32 9.15 -3.12
C LEU A 56 -0.42 8.39 -2.16
N LEU A 57 0.87 8.23 -2.48
CA LEU A 57 1.83 7.57 -1.60
C LEU A 57 1.99 8.31 -0.26
N ALA A 58 1.97 9.64 -0.26
CA ALA A 58 1.99 10.43 0.97
C ALA A 58 0.74 10.19 1.84
N GLN A 59 -0.45 10.11 1.24
CA GLN A 59 -1.68 9.75 1.97
C GLN A 59 -1.60 8.35 2.57
N ARG A 60 -1.05 7.38 1.83
CA ARG A 60 -0.83 6.02 2.35
C ARG A 60 0.13 6.02 3.55
N GLN A 61 1.20 6.82 3.51
CA GLN A 61 2.13 6.93 4.65
C GLN A 61 1.42 7.45 5.90
N GLN A 62 0.58 8.48 5.78
CA GLN A 62 -0.20 9.01 6.91
C GLN A 62 -1.11 7.95 7.56
N LEU A 63 -1.68 7.06 6.75
CA LEU A 63 -2.50 5.95 7.24
C LEU A 63 -1.66 4.87 7.94
N ILE A 64 -0.47 4.58 7.43
CA ILE A 64 0.49 3.66 8.07
C ILE A 64 0.92 4.21 9.43
N ASP A 65 1.25 5.50 9.53
CA ASP A 65 1.64 6.14 10.80
C ASP A 65 0.50 6.04 11.84
N ARG A 66 -0.76 6.21 11.40
CA ARG A 66 -1.94 6.04 12.25
C ARG A 66 -2.15 4.58 12.68
N LEU A 67 -1.87 3.63 11.80
CA LEU A 67 -1.93 2.21 12.11
C LEU A 67 -0.89 1.82 13.16
N GLU A 68 0.34 2.35 13.09
CA GLU A 68 1.39 2.10 14.08
C GLU A 68 0.96 2.57 15.48
N MET A 69 0.33 3.75 15.57
CA MET A 69 -0.22 4.25 16.83
C MET A 69 -1.33 3.33 17.39
N LEU A 70 -2.22 2.81 16.53
CA LEU A 70 -3.25 1.86 16.96
C LEU A 70 -2.65 0.53 17.41
N ALA A 71 -1.68 -0.01 16.67
CA ALA A 71 -1.01 -1.26 17.00
C ALA A 71 -0.30 -1.17 18.37
N ALA A 72 0.36 -0.05 18.64
CA ALA A 72 0.98 0.21 19.95
C ALA A 72 -0.05 0.19 21.09
N ARG A 73 -1.25 0.72 20.86
CA ARG A 73 -2.37 0.71 21.83
C ARG A 73 -3.04 -0.67 21.96
N LEU A 74 -3.00 -1.49 20.92
CA LEU A 74 -3.56 -2.85 20.93
C LEU A 74 -2.63 -3.85 21.64
N LYS A 75 -1.32 -3.59 21.65
CA LYS A 75 -0.27 -4.47 22.19
C LYS A 75 -0.54 -4.97 23.63
N PRO A 76 -0.99 -4.16 24.60
CA PRO A 76 -1.27 -4.65 25.97
C PRO A 76 -2.38 -5.70 26.00
N TYR A 77 -3.39 -5.58 25.13
CA TYR A 77 -4.49 -6.54 25.04
C TYR A 77 -4.06 -7.84 24.34
N GLN A 78 -3.15 -7.76 23.38
CA GLN A 78 -2.60 -8.93 22.69
C GLN A 78 -1.75 -9.80 23.63
N GLN A 79 -1.03 -9.18 24.59
CA GLN A 79 -0.19 -9.90 25.54
C GLN A 79 -0.98 -10.84 26.46
N ASP A 80 -2.24 -10.50 26.76
CA ASP A 80 -3.14 -11.32 27.56
C ASP A 80 -4.46 -11.59 26.84
N TRP A 81 -4.37 -11.96 25.56
CA TRP A 81 -5.56 -12.17 24.74
C TRP A 81 -6.51 -13.22 25.31
N ALA A 82 -5.96 -14.31 25.85
CA ALA A 82 -6.75 -15.39 26.44
C ALA A 82 -7.53 -14.91 27.68
N GLY A 83 -6.90 -14.09 28.54
CA GLY A 83 -7.56 -13.46 29.68
C GLY A 83 -8.73 -12.58 29.23
N TRP A 84 -8.47 -11.64 28.32
CA TRP A 84 -9.51 -10.78 27.75
C TRP A 84 -10.65 -11.57 27.10
N ARG A 85 -10.33 -12.58 26.28
CA ARG A 85 -11.34 -13.38 25.58
C ARG A 85 -12.21 -14.21 26.52
N SER A 86 -11.63 -14.73 27.60
CA SER A 86 -12.37 -15.49 28.63
C SER A 86 -13.30 -14.61 29.47
N ALA A 87 -13.00 -13.31 29.55
CA ALA A 87 -13.77 -12.34 30.31
C ALA A 87 -14.89 -11.66 29.48
N MET A 88 -14.96 -11.92 28.17
CA MET A 88 -16.00 -11.40 27.27
C MET A 88 -17.26 -12.27 27.36
N SER A 89 -18.44 -11.65 27.24
CA SER A 89 -19.67 -12.39 26.91
C SER A 89 -19.56 -13.01 25.53
N ASP A 90 -20.41 -14.00 25.24
CA ASP A 90 -20.42 -14.67 23.93
C ASP A 90 -20.66 -13.65 22.79
N GLU A 91 -21.60 -12.72 22.95
CA GLU A 91 -21.91 -11.72 21.92
C GLU A 91 -20.73 -10.78 21.65
N ARG A 92 -20.02 -10.35 22.69
CA ARG A 92 -18.85 -9.48 22.56
C ARG A 92 -17.64 -10.25 22.01
N GLY A 93 -17.46 -11.49 22.45
CA GLY A 93 -16.43 -12.39 21.92
C GLY A 93 -16.60 -12.60 20.42
N GLU A 94 -17.80 -12.92 19.96
CA GLU A 94 -18.08 -13.07 18.53
C GLU A 94 -17.85 -11.77 17.74
N GLN A 95 -18.22 -10.61 18.28
CA GLN A 95 -17.97 -9.33 17.62
C GLN A 95 -16.48 -9.11 17.41
N VAL A 96 -15.67 -9.37 18.43
CA VAL A 96 -14.22 -9.25 18.40
C VAL A 96 -13.61 -10.26 17.43
N ASP A 97 -14.07 -11.52 17.45
CA ASP A 97 -13.59 -12.58 16.57
C ASP A 97 -13.88 -12.27 15.08
N ARG A 98 -15.06 -11.67 14.79
CA ARG A 98 -15.39 -11.15 13.45
C ARG A 98 -14.44 -10.03 13.03
N LEU A 99 -14.20 -9.04 13.90
CA LEU A 99 -13.30 -7.92 13.60
C LEU A 99 -11.86 -8.39 13.33
N VAL A 100 -11.33 -9.33 14.13
CA VAL A 100 -10.00 -9.90 13.90
C VAL A 100 -9.92 -10.59 12.54
N THR A 101 -10.96 -11.35 12.18
CA THR A 101 -11.06 -12.01 10.88
C THR A 101 -11.06 -11.00 9.73
N GLU A 102 -11.87 -9.94 9.83
CA GLU A 102 -11.92 -8.88 8.82
C GLU A 102 -10.59 -8.15 8.67
N VAL A 103 -9.95 -7.77 9.78
CA VAL A 103 -8.64 -7.10 9.81
C VAL A 103 -7.58 -7.96 9.11
N ASN A 104 -7.52 -9.26 9.41
CA ASN A 104 -6.57 -10.18 8.79
C ASN A 104 -6.85 -10.37 7.29
N ALA A 105 -8.12 -10.48 6.89
CA ALA A 105 -8.50 -10.59 5.49
C ALA A 105 -8.15 -9.34 4.68
N LEU A 106 -8.33 -8.15 5.25
CA LEU A 106 -7.95 -6.89 4.60
C LEU A 106 -6.43 -6.77 4.48
N LEU A 107 -5.68 -7.11 5.54
CA LEU A 107 -4.22 -7.10 5.50
C LEU A 107 -3.67 -8.03 4.39
N GLY A 108 -4.22 -9.24 4.28
CA GLY A 108 -3.86 -10.17 3.21
C GLY A 108 -4.10 -9.60 1.81
N GLN A 109 -5.23 -8.92 1.60
CA GLN A 109 -5.53 -8.25 0.32
C GLN A 109 -4.57 -7.11 0.01
N ILE A 110 -4.23 -6.28 1.02
CA ILE A 110 -3.28 -5.17 0.85
C ILE A 110 -1.91 -5.70 0.43
N LEU A 111 -1.38 -6.72 1.11
CA LEU A 111 -0.07 -7.30 0.80
C LEU A 111 -0.01 -7.92 -0.61
N ALA A 112 -1.07 -8.61 -1.03
CA ALA A 112 -1.16 -9.14 -2.38
C ALA A 112 -1.15 -8.02 -3.43
N MET A 113 -1.97 -6.99 -3.23
CA MET A 113 -2.05 -5.85 -4.15
C MET A 113 -0.74 -5.05 -4.22
N ASP A 114 -0.08 -4.80 -3.10
CA ASP A 114 1.19 -4.07 -3.07
C ASP A 114 2.31 -4.84 -3.77
N THR A 115 2.28 -6.18 -3.70
CA THR A 115 3.19 -7.06 -4.45
C THR A 115 2.96 -6.92 -5.95
N GLU A 116 1.71 -6.98 -6.41
CA GLU A 116 1.36 -6.82 -7.82
C GLU A 116 1.72 -5.42 -8.36
N ASP A 117 1.43 -4.36 -7.61
CA ASP A 117 1.74 -2.99 -7.98
C ASP A 117 3.25 -2.75 -8.10
N SER A 118 4.04 -3.33 -7.18
CA SER A 118 5.50 -3.26 -7.22
C SER A 118 6.07 -3.94 -8.47
N GLN A 119 5.51 -5.10 -8.85
CA GLN A 119 5.89 -5.80 -10.08
C GLN A 119 5.51 -5.00 -11.34
N LEU A 120 4.32 -4.39 -11.36
CA LEU A 120 3.87 -3.55 -12.47
C LEU A 120 4.77 -2.31 -12.65
N LEU A 121 5.12 -1.63 -11.55
CA LEU A 121 6.05 -0.50 -11.59
C LEU A 121 7.43 -0.89 -12.11
N ALA A 122 7.96 -2.03 -11.66
CA ALA A 122 9.23 -2.55 -12.14
C ALA A 122 9.21 -2.85 -13.64
N ALA A 123 8.16 -3.51 -14.13
CA ALA A 123 7.98 -3.81 -15.54
C ALA A 123 7.92 -2.53 -16.41
N ARG A 124 7.17 -1.51 -15.98
CA ARG A 124 7.08 -0.22 -16.69
C ARG A 124 8.40 0.53 -16.72
N LYS A 125 9.18 0.47 -15.63
CA LYS A 125 10.53 1.05 -15.57
C LYS A 125 11.46 0.38 -16.58
N SER A 126 11.41 -0.95 -16.69
CA SER A 126 12.20 -1.69 -17.69
C SER A 126 11.82 -1.30 -19.11
N ALA A 127 10.54 -1.34 -19.46
CA ALA A 127 10.06 -1.00 -20.80
C ALA A 127 10.41 0.44 -21.21
N THR A 128 10.34 1.39 -20.27
CA THR A 128 10.79 2.77 -20.51
C THR A 128 12.30 2.84 -20.77
N GLY A 129 13.09 2.09 -20.01
CA GLY A 129 14.53 1.95 -20.22
C GLY A 129 14.87 1.39 -21.62
N ASP A 130 14.16 0.34 -22.04
CA ASP A 130 14.35 -0.30 -23.35
C ASP A 130 13.96 0.64 -24.50
N ALA A 131 12.87 1.39 -24.35
CA ALA A 131 12.46 2.43 -25.29
C ALA A 131 13.52 3.54 -25.41
N MET A 132 14.10 3.99 -24.29
CA MET A 132 15.19 4.95 -24.29
C MET A 132 16.46 4.42 -24.98
N GLN A 133 16.82 3.15 -24.76
CA GLN A 133 17.97 2.53 -25.45
C GLN A 133 17.73 2.37 -26.94
N THR A 134 16.51 1.99 -27.33
CA THR A 134 16.11 1.88 -28.74
C THR A 134 16.19 3.23 -29.44
N LEU A 135 15.68 4.29 -28.82
CA LEU A 135 15.78 5.65 -29.33
C LEU A 135 17.24 6.12 -29.45
N LYS A 136 18.08 5.81 -28.46
CA LYS A 136 19.52 6.15 -28.49
C LYS A 136 20.26 5.42 -29.61
N THR A 137 19.96 4.14 -29.82
CA THR A 137 20.53 3.32 -30.89
C THR A 137 20.05 3.80 -32.27
N GLY A 138 18.76 4.09 -32.42
CA GLY A 138 18.19 4.64 -33.64
C GLY A 138 18.78 6.00 -34.04
N ARG A 139 19.03 6.89 -33.07
CA ARG A 139 19.72 8.18 -33.32
C ARG A 139 21.17 7.98 -33.78
N ARG A 140 21.90 7.03 -33.20
CA ARG A 140 23.26 6.71 -33.63
C ARG A 140 23.30 6.09 -35.02
N ALA A 141 22.37 5.19 -35.34
CA ALA A 141 22.24 4.60 -36.66
C ALA A 141 21.87 5.67 -37.71
N GLY A 142 20.91 6.55 -37.41
CA GLY A 142 20.52 7.65 -38.30
C GLY A 142 21.65 8.66 -38.53
N ALA A 143 22.44 8.98 -37.50
CA ALA A 143 23.63 9.81 -37.65
C ALA A 143 24.71 9.13 -38.51
N ALA A 144 24.89 7.81 -38.37
CA ALA A 144 25.83 7.06 -39.21
C ALA A 144 25.39 7.00 -40.68
N TYR A 145 24.10 6.81 -40.96
CA TYR A 145 23.56 6.87 -42.32
C TYR A 145 23.68 8.27 -42.94
N ALA A 146 23.44 9.34 -42.18
CA ALA A 146 23.59 10.71 -42.66
C ALA A 146 25.05 11.04 -42.99
N VAL A 147 26.01 10.60 -42.16
CA VAL A 147 27.44 10.78 -42.41
C VAL A 147 27.92 9.95 -43.61
N ALA A 148 27.45 8.70 -43.74
CA ALA A 148 27.77 7.85 -44.89
C ALA A 148 27.22 8.43 -46.20
N ALA A 149 25.97 8.89 -46.20
CA ALA A 149 25.36 9.55 -47.35
C ALA A 149 26.10 10.85 -47.74
N TYR A 150 26.54 11.65 -46.76
CA TYR A 150 27.33 12.85 -47.02
C TYR A 150 28.72 12.52 -47.59
N SER A 151 29.37 11.48 -47.07
CA SER A 151 30.70 11.03 -47.53
C SER A 151 30.67 10.48 -48.97
N GLN A 152 29.56 9.91 -49.39
CA GLN A 152 29.36 9.35 -50.73
C GLN A 152 29.05 10.43 -51.77
N VAL A 153 28.40 11.53 -51.35
CA VAL A 153 28.13 12.72 -52.20
C VAL A 153 29.37 13.63 -52.29
N SER A 154 30.20 13.71 -51.25
CA SER A 154 31.44 14.50 -51.29
C SER A 154 32.61 13.81 -52.01
N GLY A 155 32.44 12.55 -52.42
CA GLY A 155 33.47 11.76 -53.10
C GLY A 155 33.41 11.78 -54.62
N THR A 156 32.49 12.53 -55.24
CA THR A 156 32.21 12.43 -56.69
C THR A 156 32.51 13.67 -57.54
N ASP A 157 33.21 14.69 -57.05
CA ASP A 157 33.57 15.85 -57.89
C ASP A 157 34.81 16.50 -57.25
N TRP A 158 36.01 16.47 -57.85
CA TRP A 158 36.50 17.51 -58.78
C TRP A 158 37.75 17.05 -59.59
N ALA A 159 37.90 15.77 -59.92
CA ALA A 159 39.13 15.27 -60.56
C ALA A 159 39.11 15.11 -62.09
N ASP A 160 38.04 15.49 -62.80
CA ASP A 160 38.04 15.48 -64.28
C ASP A 160 37.16 16.60 -64.86
N ALA A 161 37.80 17.67 -65.31
CA ALA A 161 37.47 18.47 -66.51
C ALA A 161 38.45 19.65 -66.66
#